data_AF-A0A6J0SNL3-F1
#
_entry.id   AF-A0A6J0SNL3-F1
#
_cell.length_a   1.000
_cell.length_b   1.000
_cell.length_c   1.000
_cell.angle_alpha   90.00
_cell.angle_beta   90.00
_cell.angle_gamma   90.00
#
_symmetry.space_group_name_H-M   'P 1'
#
loop_
_entity.id
_entity.type
_entity.pdbx_description
1 polymer ?
#
loop_
_entity_poly.entity_id
_entity_poly.type
_entity_poly.pdbx_seq_one_letter_code
_entity_poly.pdbx_strand_id
1 'polypeptide(L)'
;MGCHCPCLALVAVLILGPIPSSWSCLQCDPNFNLHFASYAPHLSRKSWGLGDVPAAGRRLRGWARDTVQELQLGVPAEIPMDKLQEIATQVYAKLDLLFKGHTYKSGLLPEILQSIFEEQVKMLRNGIIESKVKCERHCGINEYEAISCETCNKTKPICFGYNCESSEKWEEALKGLYKHINNLRTQPDKWERGLKQLPGFSHCASKSPENLNFTNIRRTLYKNWLNIMALKELEGEMKALQLLAPSC
;
A
#
# COMPACT_ATOMS: atom_id res chain seq x y z
N MET A 1 -49.53 -43.20 16.06
CA MET A 1 -48.42 -42.69 16.90
C MET A 1 -47.22 -42.44 15.99
N GLY A 2 -46.77 -41.18 15.89
CA GLY A 2 -45.49 -40.68 15.29
C GLY A 2 -45.21 -41.04 13.82
N CYS A 3 -45.48 -40.24 12.78
CA CYS A 3 -44.99 -38.91 12.35
C CYS A 3 -43.46 -38.79 12.04
N HIS A 4 -43.18 -38.73 10.73
CA HIS A 4 -42.18 -37.96 9.96
C HIS A 4 -40.82 -37.58 10.58
N CYS A 5 -39.74 -37.81 9.84
CA CYS A 5 -39.10 -36.82 8.93
C CYS A 5 -37.61 -37.14 8.70
N PRO A 6 -37.12 -37.26 7.45
CA PRO A 6 -35.69 -37.17 7.15
C PRO A 6 -35.31 -35.67 7.05
N CYS A 7 -34.69 -35.10 8.08
CA CYS A 7 -34.03 -33.78 7.96
C CYS A 7 -32.65 -33.99 7.30
N LEU A 8 -32.35 -33.48 6.10
CA LEU A 8 -32.17 -32.08 5.68
C LEU A 8 -31.07 -31.32 6.44
N ALA A 9 -30.31 -30.57 5.63
CA ALA A 9 -29.26 -29.58 5.89
C ALA A 9 -27.83 -30.15 5.97
N LEU A 10 -26.87 -29.85 5.08
CA LEU A 10 -26.75 -28.74 4.12
C LEU A 10 -25.94 -29.17 2.89
N VAL A 11 -26.56 -29.08 1.72
CA VAL A 11 -25.89 -28.63 0.51
C VAL A 11 -25.69 -27.13 0.65
N ALA A 12 -24.45 -26.68 0.75
CA ALA A 12 -24.09 -25.32 0.39
C ALA A 12 -23.01 -25.42 -0.68
N VAL A 13 -23.50 -25.38 -1.92
CA VAL A 13 -22.73 -25.16 -3.14
C VAL A 13 -21.71 -24.06 -2.87
N LEU A 14 -20.46 -24.31 -3.26
CA LEU A 14 -19.40 -23.32 -3.39
C LEU A 14 -19.81 -22.27 -4.44
N ILE A 15 -20.77 -21.40 -4.10
CA ILE A 15 -20.97 -20.09 -4.73
C ILE A 15 -20.34 -19.08 -3.79
N LEU A 16 -19.03 -19.23 -3.62
CA LEU A 16 -18.19 -18.08 -3.37
C LEU A 16 -17.49 -17.86 -4.70
N GLY A 17 -18.05 -16.97 -5.51
CA GLY A 17 -17.21 -16.23 -6.46
C GLY A 17 -15.99 -15.72 -5.69
N PRO A 18 -14.81 -15.59 -6.33
CA PRO A 18 -13.55 -15.37 -5.64
C PRO A 18 -13.77 -14.29 -4.58
N ILE A 19 -13.74 -14.69 -3.31
CA ILE A 19 -13.56 -13.74 -2.23
C ILE A 19 -12.32 -12.98 -2.70
N PRO A 20 -12.33 -11.65 -2.80
CA PRO A 20 -11.09 -10.94 -2.94
C PRO A 20 -10.32 -11.31 -1.69
N SER A 21 -9.48 -12.34 -1.80
CA SER A 21 -8.39 -12.58 -0.88
C SER A 21 -7.80 -11.19 -0.78
N SER A 22 -7.89 -10.57 0.38
CA SER A 22 -7.11 -9.38 0.62
C SER A 22 -5.70 -9.93 0.67
N TRP A 23 -5.04 -9.98 -0.50
CA TRP A 23 -3.63 -10.31 -0.54
C TRP A 23 -2.95 -9.20 0.26
N SER A 24 -1.89 -9.54 0.96
CA SER A 24 -1.05 -8.55 1.63
C SER A 24 0.15 -8.22 0.77
N CYS A 25 0.73 -7.03 0.94
CA CYS A 25 1.96 -6.68 0.20
C CYS A 25 2.99 -7.81 0.28
N LEU A 26 3.25 -8.34 1.49
CA LEU A 26 4.25 -9.39 1.71
C LEU A 26 3.89 -10.70 1.01
N GLN A 27 2.59 -11.03 0.88
CA GLN A 27 2.14 -12.22 0.14
C GLN A 27 2.39 -12.16 -1.36
N CYS A 28 2.62 -10.96 -1.91
CA CYS A 28 2.99 -10.82 -3.30
C CYS A 28 4.45 -11.26 -3.57
N ASP A 29 5.25 -11.45 -2.52
CA ASP A 29 6.57 -12.08 -2.66
C ASP A 29 6.41 -13.59 -2.96
N PRO A 30 7.06 -14.12 -4.02
CA PRO A 30 6.91 -15.52 -4.42
C PRO A 30 7.31 -16.53 -3.34
N ASN A 31 8.19 -16.15 -2.41
CA ASN A 31 8.69 -17.05 -1.37
C ASN A 31 7.85 -17.00 -0.09
N PHE A 32 6.85 -16.11 0.00
CA PHE A 32 6.05 -15.93 1.21
C PHE A 32 5.44 -17.24 1.71
N ASN A 33 4.75 -17.97 0.83
CA ASN A 33 4.06 -19.20 1.20
C ASN A 33 5.06 -20.27 1.68
N LEU A 34 6.23 -20.34 1.06
CA LEU A 34 7.28 -21.28 1.44
C LEU A 34 7.83 -20.99 2.85
N HIS A 35 8.20 -19.73 3.11
CA HIS A 35 8.70 -19.33 4.42
C HIS A 35 7.63 -19.51 5.51
N PHE A 36 6.41 -18.99 5.31
CA PHE A 36 5.37 -19.04 6.33
C PHE A 36 4.87 -20.46 6.62
N ALA A 37 4.84 -21.34 5.62
CA ALA A 37 4.53 -22.76 5.85
C ALA A 37 5.60 -23.47 6.69
N SER A 38 6.88 -23.05 6.57
CA SER A 38 7.98 -23.64 7.31
C SER A 38 7.93 -23.36 8.82
N TYR A 39 7.31 -22.26 9.26
CA TYR A 39 7.29 -21.87 10.68
C TYR A 39 6.27 -22.65 11.51
N ALA A 40 5.15 -23.09 10.92
CA ALA A 40 4.09 -23.78 11.66
C ALA A 40 4.55 -25.08 12.35
N PRO A 41 5.36 -25.95 11.72
CA PRO A 41 5.95 -27.13 12.39
C PRO A 41 6.81 -26.81 13.63
N HIS A 42 7.40 -25.61 13.71
CA HIS A 42 8.26 -25.20 14.83
C HIS A 42 7.47 -24.67 16.04
N LEU A 43 6.14 -24.50 15.91
CA LEU A 43 5.24 -24.12 17.01
C LEU A 43 4.87 -25.33 17.88
N SER A 44 5.84 -25.83 18.65
CA SER A 44 5.60 -26.93 19.59
C SER A 44 5.33 -26.43 21.01
N ARG A 45 4.37 -27.07 21.71
CA ARG A 45 4.09 -26.78 23.13
C ARG A 45 5.30 -27.04 24.03
N LYS A 46 6.17 -27.98 23.64
CA LYS A 46 7.40 -28.31 24.36
C LYS A 46 8.43 -27.19 24.26
N SER A 47 8.47 -26.50 23.13
CA SER A 47 9.44 -25.44 22.84
C SER A 47 9.00 -24.07 23.37
N TRP A 48 7.69 -23.81 23.42
CA TRP A 48 7.16 -22.45 23.62
C TRP A 48 6.08 -22.32 24.71
N GLY A 49 5.57 -23.43 25.25
CA GLY A 49 4.51 -23.42 26.27
C GLY A 49 3.07 -23.48 25.71
N LEU A 50 2.10 -23.72 26.60
CA LEU A 50 0.70 -24.01 26.25
C LEU A 50 -0.07 -22.79 25.72
N GLY A 51 0.21 -21.58 26.23
CA GLY A 51 -0.50 -20.35 25.86
C GLY A 51 0.05 -19.66 24.60
N ASP A 52 1.36 -19.77 24.37
CA ASP A 52 2.06 -19.08 23.29
C ASP A 52 1.78 -19.69 21.92
N VAL A 53 1.72 -21.02 21.82
CA VAL A 53 1.51 -21.73 20.55
C VAL A 53 0.20 -21.33 19.84
N PRO A 54 -0.97 -21.30 20.52
CA PRO A 54 -2.21 -20.82 19.91
C PRO A 54 -2.13 -19.35 19.47
N ALA A 55 -1.52 -18.47 20.28
CA ALA A 55 -1.41 -17.05 19.98
C ALA A 55 -0.47 -16.78 18.79
N ALA A 56 0.71 -17.38 18.80
CA ALA A 56 1.68 -17.33 17.71
C ALA A 56 1.10 -17.92 16.40
N GLY A 57 0.41 -19.05 16.48
CA GLY A 57 -0.26 -19.66 15.34
C GLY A 57 -1.35 -18.76 14.74
N ARG A 58 -2.12 -18.05 15.57
CA ARG A 58 -3.07 -17.03 15.09
C ARG A 58 -2.34 -15.88 14.41
N ARG A 59 -1.25 -15.38 15.00
CA ARG A 59 -0.48 -14.25 14.45
C ARG A 59 0.09 -14.57 13.06
N LEU A 60 0.67 -15.75 12.87
CA LEU A 60 1.18 -16.20 11.56
C LEU A 60 0.08 -16.39 10.51
N ARG A 61 -1.06 -17.01 10.87
CA ARG A 61 -2.18 -17.21 9.92
C ARG A 61 -2.88 -15.90 9.55
N GLY A 62 -3.00 -14.98 10.50
CA GLY A 62 -3.61 -13.66 10.28
C GLY A 62 -2.67 -12.66 9.62
N TRP A 63 -1.39 -12.98 9.50
CA TRP A 63 -0.32 -12.05 9.10
C TRP A 63 -0.65 -11.22 7.86
N ALA A 64 -1.10 -11.89 6.81
CA ALA A 64 -1.41 -11.22 5.56
C ALA A 64 -2.62 -10.27 5.68
N ARG A 65 -3.78 -10.82 6.03
CA ARG A 65 -5.01 -10.04 6.15
C ARG A 65 -4.82 -8.83 7.07
N ASP A 66 -4.15 -9.04 8.19
CA ASP A 66 -3.98 -8.00 9.21
C ASP A 66 -2.95 -6.95 8.74
N THR A 67 -1.97 -7.30 7.88
CA THR A 67 -1.06 -6.30 7.26
C THR A 67 -1.84 -5.24 6.47
N VAL A 68 -2.82 -5.64 5.65
CA VAL A 68 -3.60 -4.70 4.82
C VAL A 68 -4.40 -3.74 5.69
N GLN A 69 -4.97 -4.25 6.78
CA GLN A 69 -5.75 -3.46 7.73
C GLN A 69 -4.89 -2.42 8.45
N GLU A 70 -3.64 -2.75 8.76
CA GLU A 70 -2.73 -1.89 9.53
C GLU A 70 -1.98 -0.85 8.66
N LEU A 71 -1.88 -1.04 7.34
CA LEU A 71 -1.23 -0.06 6.47
C LEU A 71 -1.90 1.32 6.52
N GLN A 72 -3.24 1.36 6.65
CA GLN A 72 -4.05 2.58 6.82
C GLN A 72 -3.55 3.76 5.97
N LEU A 73 -3.40 3.55 4.65
CA LEU A 73 -2.90 4.56 3.74
C LEU A 73 -4.05 5.36 3.11
N GLY A 74 -3.90 6.69 3.03
CA GLY A 74 -4.79 7.56 2.25
C GLY A 74 -4.56 7.49 0.74
N VAL A 75 -3.70 6.59 0.30
CA VAL A 75 -3.28 6.38 -1.10
C VAL A 75 -3.29 4.89 -1.41
N PRO A 76 -3.41 4.48 -2.69
CA PRO A 76 -3.31 3.08 -3.06
C PRO A 76 -2.00 2.44 -2.54
N ALA A 77 -2.12 1.25 -1.96
CA ALA A 77 -1.00 0.47 -1.46
C ALA A 77 -0.29 -0.23 -2.63
N GLU A 78 0.58 0.51 -3.30
CA GLU A 78 1.34 0.08 -4.47
C GLU A 78 2.84 0.29 -4.18
N ILE A 79 3.66 -0.75 -4.34
CA ILE A 79 5.09 -0.73 -4.00
C ILE A 79 5.93 -1.34 -5.13
N PRO A 80 7.12 -0.81 -5.45
CA PRO A 80 8.07 -1.48 -6.35
C PRO A 80 8.41 -2.90 -5.88
N MET A 81 8.55 -3.82 -6.83
CA MET A 81 8.76 -5.25 -6.51
C MET A 81 10.10 -5.48 -5.79
N ASP A 82 11.15 -4.78 -6.21
CA ASP A 82 12.47 -4.81 -5.58
C ASP A 82 12.41 -4.37 -4.12
N LYS A 83 11.68 -3.27 -3.84
CA LYS A 83 11.50 -2.78 -2.48
C LYS A 83 10.69 -3.75 -1.61
N LEU A 84 9.68 -4.38 -2.19
CA LEU A 84 8.92 -5.42 -1.50
C LEU A 84 9.80 -6.62 -1.13
N GLN A 85 10.62 -7.09 -2.06
CA GLN A 85 11.52 -8.23 -1.84
C GLN A 85 12.59 -7.94 -0.79
N GLU A 86 13.11 -6.71 -0.76
CA GLU A 86 14.02 -6.23 0.29
C GLU A 86 13.36 -6.36 1.67
N ILE A 87 12.13 -5.86 1.82
CA ILE A 87 11.37 -5.93 3.07
C ILE A 87 11.06 -7.38 3.45
N ALA A 88 10.62 -8.20 2.48
CA ALA A 88 10.34 -9.61 2.68
C ALA A 88 11.55 -10.37 3.22
N THR A 89 12.72 -10.16 2.62
CA THR A 89 13.98 -10.78 3.05
C THR A 89 14.32 -10.43 4.50
N GLN A 90 14.13 -9.17 4.91
CA GLN A 90 14.37 -8.73 6.29
C GLN A 90 13.39 -9.40 7.27
N VAL A 91 12.11 -9.51 6.91
CA VAL A 91 11.10 -10.17 7.73
C VAL A 91 11.40 -11.66 7.88
N TYR A 92 11.71 -12.35 6.78
CA TYR A 92 12.06 -13.77 6.80
C TYR A 92 13.31 -14.00 7.66
N ALA A 93 14.34 -13.18 7.55
CA ALA A 93 15.54 -13.33 8.38
C ALA A 93 15.24 -13.22 9.89
N LYS A 94 14.36 -12.29 10.29
CA LYS A 94 13.93 -12.15 11.70
C LYS A 94 13.12 -13.36 12.17
N LEU A 95 12.18 -13.84 11.35
CA LEU A 95 11.38 -15.03 11.66
C LEU A 95 12.23 -16.30 11.69
N ASP A 96 13.15 -16.47 10.75
CA ASP A 96 14.08 -17.60 10.71
C ASP A 96 14.95 -17.63 11.97
N LEU A 97 15.45 -16.48 12.42
CA LEU A 97 16.22 -16.38 13.67
C LEU A 97 15.37 -16.76 14.88
N LEU A 98 14.14 -16.25 14.96
CA LEU A 98 13.19 -16.56 16.03
C LEU A 98 12.88 -18.05 16.11
N PHE A 99 12.61 -18.70 14.98
CA PHE A 99 12.25 -20.12 14.94
C PHE A 99 13.46 -21.06 15.02
N LYS A 100 14.69 -20.58 14.79
CA LYS A 100 15.93 -21.29 15.10
C LYS A 100 16.23 -21.31 16.61
N GLY A 101 15.92 -20.24 17.33
CA GLY A 101 16.18 -20.13 18.77
C GLY A 101 14.98 -20.56 19.62
N HIS A 102 14.98 -21.77 20.18
CA HIS A 102 13.94 -22.18 21.12
C HIS A 102 14.20 -21.59 22.52
N THR A 103 13.21 -20.91 23.12
CA THR A 103 13.29 -20.47 24.53
C THR A 103 11.96 -20.72 25.22
N TYR A 104 11.99 -21.44 26.35
CA TYR A 104 10.82 -21.66 27.18
C TYR A 104 10.56 -20.44 28.08
N LYS A 105 10.00 -19.38 27.50
CA LYS A 105 9.51 -18.21 28.25
C LYS A 105 8.13 -17.83 27.72
N SER A 106 7.09 -18.08 28.52
CA SER A 106 5.72 -17.78 28.13
C SER A 106 5.51 -16.28 27.91
N GLY A 107 4.69 -15.94 26.91
CA GLY A 107 4.40 -14.59 26.46
C GLY A 107 5.42 -14.03 25.46
N LEU A 108 6.66 -14.53 25.47
CA LEU A 108 7.75 -13.96 24.69
C LEU A 108 7.57 -14.18 23.18
N LEU A 109 7.14 -15.37 22.75
CA LEU A 109 7.02 -15.67 21.32
C LEU A 109 5.92 -14.82 20.65
N PRO A 110 4.69 -14.73 21.18
CA PRO A 110 3.67 -13.84 20.63
C PRO A 110 4.09 -12.36 20.60
N GLU A 111 4.81 -11.90 21.63
CA GLU A 111 5.32 -10.53 21.72
C GLU A 111 6.33 -10.23 20.61
N ILE A 112 7.33 -11.11 20.41
CA ILE A 112 8.32 -10.93 19.34
C ILE A 112 7.66 -10.98 17.96
N LEU A 113 6.73 -11.92 17.73
CA LEU A 113 6.01 -11.99 16.46
C LEU A 113 5.20 -10.73 16.18
N GLN A 114 4.57 -10.16 17.21
CA GLN A 114 3.84 -8.90 17.09
C GLN A 114 4.79 -7.74 16.76
N SER A 115 5.96 -7.67 17.41
CA SER A 115 6.97 -6.66 17.13
C SER A 115 7.50 -6.74 15.69
N ILE A 116 7.82 -7.94 15.19
CA ILE A 116 8.26 -8.14 13.79
C ILE A 116 7.16 -7.71 12.81
N PHE A 117 5.90 -8.03 13.12
CA PHE A 117 4.75 -7.64 12.31
C PHE A 117 4.58 -6.11 12.23
N GLU A 118 4.63 -5.42 13.36
CA GLU A 118 4.53 -3.95 13.42
C GLU A 118 5.67 -3.27 12.65
N GLU A 119 6.89 -3.79 12.80
CA GLU A 119 8.05 -3.31 12.07
C GLU A 119 7.88 -3.48 10.55
N GLN A 120 7.37 -4.65 10.11
CA GLN A 120 7.04 -4.84 8.70
C GLN A 120 6.01 -3.83 8.21
N VAL A 121 4.90 -3.63 8.93
CA VAL A 121 3.87 -2.66 8.53
C VAL A 121 4.50 -1.29 8.32
N LYS A 122 5.38 -0.86 9.23
CA LYS A 122 6.13 0.39 9.11
C LYS A 122 7.04 0.41 7.88
N MET A 123 7.81 -0.65 7.63
CA MET A 123 8.69 -0.75 6.46
C MET A 123 7.92 -0.67 5.15
N LEU A 124 6.79 -1.38 5.05
CA LEU A 124 5.91 -1.33 3.88
C LEU A 124 5.32 0.07 3.68
N ARG A 125 4.81 0.69 4.75
CA ARG A 125 4.27 2.05 4.71
C ARG A 125 5.30 3.05 4.21
N ASN A 126 6.50 3.00 4.76
CA ASN A 126 7.61 3.86 4.34
C ASN A 126 8.00 3.59 2.89
N GLY A 127 8.16 2.32 2.48
CA GLY A 127 8.50 1.95 1.11
C GLY A 127 7.49 2.46 0.07
N ILE A 128 6.19 2.39 0.37
CA ILE A 128 5.13 2.92 -0.49
C ILE A 128 5.22 4.46 -0.58
N ILE A 129 5.37 5.15 0.56
CA ILE A 129 5.46 6.60 0.61
C ILE A 129 6.72 7.10 -0.10
N GLU A 130 7.89 6.51 0.19
CA GLU A 130 9.16 6.86 -0.43
C GLU A 130 9.13 6.65 -1.95
N SER A 131 8.48 5.58 -2.43
CA SER A 131 8.34 5.33 -3.87
C SER A 131 7.50 6.40 -4.56
N LYS A 132 6.40 6.83 -3.93
CA LYS A 132 5.58 7.96 -4.41
C LYS A 132 6.36 9.27 -4.39
N VAL A 133 7.02 9.60 -3.28
CA VAL A 133 7.84 10.81 -3.15
C VAL A 133 8.98 10.82 -4.17
N LYS A 134 9.64 9.68 -4.39
CA LYS A 134 10.69 9.53 -5.40
C LYS A 134 10.13 9.75 -6.79
N CYS A 135 8.94 9.21 -7.08
CA CYS A 135 8.23 9.51 -8.31
C CYS A 135 8.01 11.03 -8.42
N GLU A 136 7.53 11.73 -7.41
CA GLU A 136 7.27 13.18 -7.47
C GLU A 136 8.51 14.09 -7.66
N ARG A 137 9.73 13.54 -7.67
CA ARG A 137 10.99 14.30 -7.85
C ARG A 137 11.35 14.66 -9.30
N HIS A 138 10.51 14.37 -10.29
CA HIS A 138 10.69 14.89 -11.66
C HIS A 138 9.81 16.13 -11.94
N CYS A 139 9.87 16.63 -13.17
CA CYS A 139 8.91 17.62 -13.68
C CYS A 139 7.80 16.88 -14.45
N GLY A 140 6.53 17.25 -14.26
CA GLY A 140 5.43 16.74 -15.09
C GLY A 140 4.82 15.44 -14.61
N ILE A 141 4.24 14.64 -15.51
CA ILE A 141 3.67 13.32 -15.22
C ILE A 141 4.75 12.25 -15.40
N ASN A 142 4.79 11.27 -14.50
CA ASN A 142 5.58 10.06 -14.67
C ASN A 142 4.84 8.86 -14.08
N GLU A 143 5.38 7.69 -14.36
CA GLU A 143 4.93 6.42 -13.79
C GLU A 143 6.12 5.59 -13.35
N TYR A 144 5.88 4.62 -12.48
CA TYR A 144 6.86 3.61 -12.10
C TYR A 144 6.19 2.24 -12.07
N GLU A 145 7.00 1.18 -12.18
CA GLU A 145 6.47 -0.18 -12.04
C GLU A 145 6.27 -0.52 -10.57
N ALA A 146 5.10 -1.03 -10.23
CA ALA A 146 4.77 -1.44 -8.88
C ALA A 146 3.89 -2.70 -8.87
N ILE A 147 3.72 -3.27 -7.69
CA ILE A 147 2.75 -4.33 -7.42
C ILE A 147 1.67 -3.81 -6.47
N SER A 148 0.41 -4.11 -6.78
CA SER A 148 -0.72 -3.82 -5.89
C SER A 148 -0.66 -4.75 -4.68
N CYS A 149 -0.61 -4.19 -3.48
CA CYS A 149 -0.61 -4.99 -2.27
C CYS A 149 -1.91 -5.78 -2.07
N GLU A 150 -3.03 -5.32 -2.64
CA GLU A 150 -4.35 -5.95 -2.49
C GLU A 150 -4.56 -7.11 -3.47
N THR A 151 -3.96 -7.03 -4.66
CA THR A 151 -4.25 -7.98 -5.77
C THR A 151 -3.02 -8.72 -6.30
N CYS A 152 -1.81 -8.31 -5.89
CA CYS A 152 -0.53 -8.77 -6.44
C CYS A 152 -0.39 -8.63 -7.96
N ASN A 153 -1.26 -7.82 -8.59
CA ASN A 153 -1.12 -7.50 -10.00
C ASN A 153 -0.04 -6.43 -10.19
N LYS A 154 0.68 -6.53 -11.30
CA LYS A 154 1.54 -5.44 -11.77
C LYS A 154 0.69 -4.20 -12.04
N THR A 155 1.18 -3.07 -11.57
CA THR A 155 0.54 -1.75 -11.67
C THR A 155 1.55 -0.74 -12.16
N LYS A 156 1.05 0.40 -12.64
CA LYS A 156 1.84 1.55 -13.06
C LYS A 156 1.29 2.80 -12.38
N PRO A 157 1.61 3.02 -11.09
CA PRO A 157 1.13 4.19 -10.37
C PRO A 157 1.68 5.45 -11.03
N ILE A 158 0.81 6.44 -11.20
CA ILE A 158 1.14 7.72 -11.81
C ILE A 158 1.40 8.75 -10.72
N CYS A 159 2.35 9.64 -10.95
CA CYS A 159 2.62 10.78 -10.08
C CYS A 159 2.80 12.06 -10.91
N PHE A 160 2.72 13.21 -10.24
CA PHE A 160 3.00 14.51 -10.82
C PHE A 160 4.06 15.23 -10.00
N GLY A 161 5.21 15.51 -10.61
CA GLY A 161 6.32 16.16 -9.95
C GLY A 161 6.40 17.65 -10.23
N TYR A 162 6.75 18.42 -9.20
CA TYR A 162 6.90 19.88 -9.24
C TYR A 162 8.36 20.31 -9.49
N ASN A 163 9.27 19.37 -9.74
CA ASN A 163 10.69 19.65 -9.93
C ASN A 163 10.99 20.16 -11.36
N CYS A 164 10.32 21.25 -11.77
CA CYS A 164 10.51 21.89 -13.07
C CYS A 164 11.51 23.05 -12.96
N GLU A 165 12.62 22.96 -13.68
CA GLU A 165 13.74 23.92 -13.63
C GLU A 165 13.45 25.26 -14.30
N SER A 166 12.39 25.35 -15.12
CA SER A 166 12.00 26.58 -15.81
C SER A 166 10.49 26.69 -15.95
N SER A 167 10.00 27.91 -16.21
CA SER A 167 8.59 28.17 -16.52
C SER A 167 8.12 27.45 -17.78
N GLU A 168 8.98 27.28 -18.80
CA GLU A 168 8.61 26.53 -20.00
C GLU A 168 8.36 25.05 -19.68
N LYS A 169 9.28 24.42 -18.92
CA LYS A 169 9.12 23.02 -18.48
C LYS A 169 7.88 22.85 -17.60
N TRP A 170 7.58 23.82 -16.74
CA TRP A 170 6.37 23.81 -15.91
C TRP A 170 5.08 23.89 -16.75
N GLU A 171 5.01 24.76 -17.76
CA GLU A 171 3.84 24.83 -18.64
C GLU A 171 3.67 23.56 -19.49
N GLU A 172 4.77 22.94 -19.92
CA GLU A 172 4.73 21.63 -20.57
C GLU A 172 4.20 20.53 -19.63
N ALA A 173 4.69 20.49 -18.39
CA ALA A 173 4.19 19.61 -17.34
C ALA A 173 2.68 19.75 -17.12
N LEU A 174 2.18 20.99 -17.04
CA LEU A 174 0.75 21.26 -16.89
C LEU A 174 -0.07 20.79 -18.11
N LYS A 175 0.44 20.99 -19.34
CA LYS A 175 -0.21 20.45 -20.55
C LYS A 175 -0.30 18.91 -20.49
N GLY A 176 0.76 18.25 -20.04
CA GLY A 176 0.81 16.80 -19.82
C GLY A 176 -0.23 16.34 -18.81
N LEU A 177 -0.31 17.02 -17.66
CA LEU A 177 -1.32 16.75 -16.62
C LEU A 177 -2.75 16.88 -17.16
N TYR A 178 -3.06 17.95 -17.89
CA TYR A 178 -4.41 18.13 -18.45
C TYR A 178 -4.75 17.10 -19.53
N LYS A 179 -3.78 16.72 -20.36
CA LYS A 179 -3.95 15.61 -21.30
C LYS A 179 -4.25 14.30 -20.55
N HIS A 180 -3.54 14.03 -19.46
CA HIS A 180 -3.76 12.85 -18.63
C HIS A 180 -5.17 12.86 -18.01
N ILE A 181 -5.57 13.96 -17.37
CA ILE A 181 -6.91 14.12 -16.78
C ILE A 181 -7.99 13.97 -17.86
N ASN A 182 -7.79 14.53 -19.05
CA ASN A 182 -8.72 14.37 -20.16
C ASN A 182 -8.83 12.92 -20.65
N ASN A 183 -7.74 12.17 -20.66
CA ASN A 183 -7.77 10.75 -20.98
C ASN A 183 -8.48 9.92 -19.91
N LEU A 184 -8.39 10.30 -18.63
CA LEU A 184 -9.17 9.64 -17.57
C LEU A 184 -10.69 9.79 -17.78
N ARG A 185 -11.14 10.85 -18.49
CA ARG A 185 -12.57 11.04 -18.83
C ARG A 185 -13.12 9.90 -19.68
N THR A 186 -12.29 9.23 -20.47
CA THR A 186 -12.72 8.10 -21.31
C THR A 186 -12.76 6.78 -20.54
N GLN A 187 -12.39 6.77 -19.25
CA GLN A 187 -12.33 5.61 -18.36
C GLN A 187 -13.00 5.93 -17.00
N PRO A 188 -14.34 6.08 -16.96
CA PRO A 188 -15.08 6.57 -15.79
C PRO A 188 -14.94 5.66 -14.56
N ASP A 189 -14.73 4.35 -14.76
CA ASP A 189 -14.44 3.37 -13.70
C ASP A 189 -13.11 3.63 -12.98
N LYS A 190 -12.19 4.35 -13.63
CA LYS A 190 -10.86 4.67 -13.10
C LYS A 190 -10.70 6.13 -12.69
N TRP A 191 -11.71 6.97 -12.95
CA TRP A 191 -11.65 8.42 -12.71
C TRP A 191 -11.26 8.77 -11.27
N GLU A 192 -12.01 8.28 -10.28
CA GLU A 192 -11.79 8.63 -8.88
C GLU A 192 -10.41 8.14 -8.39
N ARG A 193 -10.02 6.92 -8.75
CA ARG A 193 -8.73 6.33 -8.37
C ARG A 193 -7.56 7.07 -9.03
N GLY A 194 -7.66 7.35 -10.33
CA GLY A 194 -6.63 8.04 -11.10
C GLY A 194 -6.45 9.49 -10.63
N LEU A 195 -7.53 10.18 -10.29
CA LEU A 195 -7.47 11.54 -9.75
C LEU A 195 -6.79 11.55 -8.37
N LYS A 196 -7.13 10.62 -7.48
CA LYS A 196 -6.51 10.50 -6.14
C LYS A 196 -5.02 10.14 -6.18
N GLN A 197 -4.53 9.56 -7.28
CA GLN A 197 -3.10 9.28 -7.46
C GLN A 197 -2.30 10.54 -7.78
N LEU A 198 -2.93 11.62 -8.24
CA LEU A 198 -2.26 12.87 -8.57
C LEU A 198 -2.01 13.72 -7.31
N PRO A 199 -0.75 14.16 -7.08
CA PRO A 199 -0.40 15.05 -5.98
C PRO A 199 -1.24 16.33 -5.97
N GLY A 200 -1.81 16.64 -4.81
CA GLY A 200 -2.79 17.72 -4.62
C GLY A 200 -4.25 17.28 -4.79
N PHE A 201 -4.52 16.22 -5.55
CA PHE A 201 -5.88 15.73 -5.81
C PHE A 201 -6.31 14.55 -4.92
N SER A 202 -5.47 14.16 -3.95
CA SER A 202 -5.76 13.07 -3.00
C SER A 202 -7.08 13.24 -2.23
N HIS A 203 -7.50 14.48 -2.01
CA HIS A 203 -8.75 14.83 -1.32
C HIS A 203 -9.92 15.12 -2.26
N CYS A 204 -9.70 15.08 -3.58
CA CYS A 204 -10.75 15.36 -4.55
C CYS A 204 -11.73 14.19 -4.61
N ALA A 205 -12.98 14.46 -4.24
CA ALA A 205 -14.09 13.52 -4.31
C ALA A 205 -14.94 13.69 -5.58
N SER A 206 -14.44 14.48 -6.55
CA SER A 206 -15.16 14.75 -7.78
C SER A 206 -15.47 13.45 -8.51
N LYS A 207 -16.76 13.19 -8.71
CA LYS A 207 -17.26 12.04 -9.48
C LYS A 207 -17.32 12.31 -10.98
N SER A 208 -17.09 13.56 -11.41
CA SER A 208 -17.17 13.93 -12.82
C SER A 208 -16.14 14.99 -13.22
N PRO A 209 -15.54 14.88 -14.41
CA PRO A 209 -14.58 15.86 -14.93
C PRO A 209 -15.14 17.28 -15.04
N GLU A 210 -16.45 17.44 -15.29
CA GLU A 210 -17.07 18.77 -15.43
C GLU A 210 -17.03 19.60 -14.15
N ASN A 211 -16.83 18.96 -13.00
CA ASN A 211 -16.74 19.65 -11.71
C ASN A 211 -15.32 20.21 -11.45
N LEU A 212 -14.34 19.90 -12.31
CA LEU A 212 -12.99 20.42 -12.17
C LEU A 212 -12.87 21.83 -12.75
N ASN A 213 -12.58 22.80 -11.89
CA ASN A 213 -12.25 24.15 -12.32
C ASN A 213 -10.75 24.23 -12.70
N PHE A 214 -10.44 23.96 -13.97
CA PHE A 214 -9.06 23.97 -14.48
C PHE A 214 -8.34 25.30 -14.29
N THR A 215 -9.05 26.44 -14.30
CA THR A 215 -8.46 27.75 -13.99
C THR A 215 -7.97 27.81 -12.54
N ASN A 216 -8.79 27.33 -11.60
CA ASN A 216 -8.45 27.32 -10.19
C ASN A 216 -7.35 26.28 -9.88
N ILE A 217 -7.43 25.10 -10.51
CA ILE A 217 -6.39 24.07 -10.47
C ILE A 217 -5.06 24.66 -10.92
N ARG A 218 -5.01 25.29 -12.10
CA ARG A 218 -3.80 25.91 -12.64
C ARG A 218 -3.17 26.89 -11.66
N ARG A 219 -3.99 27.81 -11.14
CA ARG A 219 -3.56 28.84 -10.19
C ARG A 219 -2.97 28.22 -8.91
N THR A 220 -3.56 27.13 -8.44
CA THR A 220 -3.14 26.46 -7.20
C THR A 220 -1.84 25.68 -7.42
N LEU A 221 -1.76 24.90 -8.50
CA LEU A 221 -0.54 24.17 -8.86
C LEU A 221 0.63 25.12 -9.12
N TYR A 222 0.39 26.25 -9.80
CA TYR A 222 1.42 27.27 -10.04
C TYR A 222 1.96 27.87 -8.73
N LYS A 223 1.08 28.19 -7.76
CA LYS A 223 1.50 28.64 -6.43
C LYS A 223 2.34 27.59 -5.69
N ASN A 224 1.94 26.33 -5.76
CA ASN A 224 2.69 25.23 -5.16
C ASN A 224 4.09 25.10 -5.77
N TRP A 225 4.20 25.19 -7.09
CA TRP A 225 5.48 25.16 -7.79
C TRP A 225 6.40 26.30 -7.37
N LEU A 226 5.91 27.55 -7.34
CA LEU A 226 6.70 28.69 -6.88
C LEU A 226 7.21 28.51 -5.45
N ASN A 227 6.36 28.01 -4.54
CA ASN A 227 6.76 27.76 -3.15
C ASN A 227 7.88 26.70 -3.06
N ILE A 228 7.80 25.63 -3.87
CA ILE A 228 8.83 24.58 -3.91
C ILE A 228 10.13 25.12 -4.48
N MET A 229 10.08 25.95 -5.53
CA MET A 229 11.27 26.56 -6.11
C MET A 229 11.96 27.51 -5.13
N ALA A 230 11.21 28.35 -4.42
CA ALA A 230 11.77 29.23 -3.40
C ALA A 230 12.42 28.47 -2.23
N LEU A 231 11.88 27.31 -1.83
CA LEU A 231 12.48 26.48 -0.78
C LEU A 231 13.79 25.82 -1.19
N LYS A 232 13.95 25.44 -2.46
CA LYS A 232 15.21 24.86 -2.94
C LYS A 232 16.37 25.84 -2.87
N GLU A 233 16.09 27.14 -3.03
CA GLU A 233 17.10 28.19 -2.93
C GLU A 233 17.56 28.41 -1.47
N LEU A 234 16.85 27.86 -0.48
CA LEU A 234 17.04 28.07 0.95
C LEU A 234 17.67 26.87 1.70
N GLU A 235 18.33 25.94 0.99
CA GLU A 235 18.83 24.64 1.52
C GLU A 235 19.11 24.59 3.04
N GLY A 236 18.43 23.67 3.73
CA GLY A 236 18.76 23.31 5.11
C GLY A 236 17.94 22.16 5.65
N GLU A 237 16.61 22.23 5.55
CA GLU A 237 15.72 21.14 5.95
C GLU A 237 14.49 21.15 5.05
N MET A 238 14.27 20.06 4.32
CA MET A 238 13.05 19.86 3.55
C MET A 238 11.89 19.62 4.53
N LYS A 239 11.43 20.68 5.20
CA LYS A 239 10.15 20.67 5.92
C LYS A 239 9.10 20.22 4.93
N ALA A 240 8.26 19.26 5.32
CA ALA A 240 7.14 18.82 4.53
C ALA A 240 6.28 20.06 4.18
N LEU A 241 6.38 20.55 2.95
CA LEU A 241 5.63 21.71 2.52
C LEU A 241 4.17 21.27 2.38
N GLN A 242 3.28 21.88 3.16
CA GLN A 242 1.86 21.65 3.00
C GLN A 242 1.41 22.33 1.69
N LEU A 243 1.32 21.54 0.62
CA LEU A 243 0.86 22.01 -0.68
C LEU A 243 -0.62 22.38 -0.63
N LEU A 244 -0.99 23.45 -1.32
CA LEU A 244 -2.38 23.85 -1.47
C LEU A 244 -3.11 22.76 -2.27
N ALA A 245 -4.26 22.31 -1.77
CA ALA A 245 -5.14 21.45 -2.52
C ALA A 245 -5.91 22.28 -3.56
N PRO A 246 -5.96 21.86 -4.84
CA PRO A 246 -6.84 22.47 -5.83
C PRO A 246 -8.30 22.23 -5.45
N SER A 247 -9.17 23.15 -5.85
CA SER A 247 -10.61 22.96 -5.69
C SER A 247 -11.10 21.91 -6.68
N CYS A 248 -11.63 20.84 -6.10
CA CYS A 248 -12.43 19.79 -6.70
C CYS A 248 -13.68 19.61 -5.82
#